data_AF-A0A3Q9Y1A5-F1
#
_entry.id   AF-A0A3Q9Y1A5-F1
#
_cell.length_a   1.000
_cell.length_b   1.000
_cell.length_c   1.000
_cell.angle_alpha   90.00
_cell.angle_beta   90.00
_cell.angle_gamma   90.00
#
_symmetry.space_group_name_H-M   'P 1'
#
loop_
_entity.id
_entity.type
_entity.pdbx_description
1 polymer ?
#
loop_
_entity_poly.entity_id
_entity_poly.type
_entity_poly.pdbx_seq_one_letter_code
_entity_poly.pdbx_strand_id
1 'polypeptide(L)'
;MSEKFFSRLSYSFGNEDWRSEQEALKIKTGDRVLSITASGDRPLHLLLDDCEEIVSIDANPIQNHLLNLKCVAMQHLSYKEYIEFLGAVPACKPRLHTFQKLLPHFEEKSRDYWMNKKKMIEKGVLYQGVVEKKCQSIVAPLLRMLRGKKVDKLFEFSDLKEQQEFVKKAWDKVYWRKLFDLSLNSALARLLLRCIVSDPGLYNHLNGATRVGSYLYRRMHNSLMHNLAKESLLFSLILKVK
;
A
#
# COMPACT_ATOMS: atom_id res chain seq x y z
N MET A 1 -8.79 4.97 -20.99
CA MET A 1 -8.15 5.40 -19.71
C MET A 1 -8.19 4.31 -18.63
N SER A 2 -9.27 3.54 -18.47
CA SER A 2 -9.32 2.36 -17.59
C SER A 2 -8.31 1.28 -17.98
N GLU A 3 -8.04 1.08 -19.28
CA GLU A 3 -7.03 0.14 -19.77
C GLU A 3 -5.65 0.36 -19.16
N LYS A 4 -5.27 1.61 -18.86
CA LYS A 4 -3.98 1.93 -18.25
C LYS A 4 -3.86 1.37 -16.82
N PHE A 5 -4.97 1.27 -16.10
CA PHE A 5 -4.99 0.67 -14.77
C PHE A 5 -4.72 -0.84 -14.83
N PHE A 6 -5.37 -1.54 -15.77
CA PHE A 6 -5.25 -3.00 -15.94
C PHE A 6 -3.96 -3.45 -16.67
N SER A 7 -3.09 -2.52 -17.05
CA SER A 7 -1.84 -2.78 -17.78
C SER A 7 -0.58 -2.33 -17.03
N ARG A 8 -0.72 -1.97 -15.75
CA ARG A 8 0.40 -1.63 -14.86
C ARG A 8 0.23 -2.21 -13.48
N LEU A 9 1.32 -2.24 -12.72
CA LEU A 9 1.26 -2.55 -11.30
C LEU A 9 0.61 -1.39 -10.54
N SER A 10 -0.64 -1.56 -10.09
CA SER A 10 -1.40 -0.48 -9.45
C SER A 10 -0.95 -0.22 -8.01
N TYR A 11 -0.79 -1.29 -7.24
CA TYR A 11 -0.37 -1.30 -5.84
C TYR A 11 0.62 -2.45 -5.63
N SER A 12 1.61 -2.26 -4.76
CA SER A 12 2.65 -3.26 -4.48
C SER A 12 2.66 -3.78 -3.05
N PHE A 13 1.99 -3.09 -2.13
CA PHE A 13 1.78 -3.60 -0.77
C PHE A 13 0.44 -3.17 -0.18
N GLY A 14 -0.08 -3.96 0.75
CA GLY A 14 -1.30 -3.72 1.51
C GLY A 14 -1.10 -2.60 2.51
N ASN A 15 -2.04 -1.67 2.57
CA ASN A 15 -2.03 -0.54 3.51
C ASN A 15 -3.11 -0.68 4.59
N GLU A 16 -3.89 -1.76 4.52
CA GLU A 16 -4.95 -2.12 5.43
C GLU A 16 -4.43 -2.89 6.65
N ASP A 17 -5.18 -2.85 7.74
CA ASP A 17 -4.93 -3.72 8.90
C ASP A 17 -5.58 -5.07 8.65
N TRP A 18 -4.74 -6.11 8.56
CA TRP A 18 -5.16 -7.48 8.32
C TRP A 18 -6.05 -8.05 9.42
N ARG A 19 -5.90 -7.57 10.67
CA ARG A 19 -6.73 -8.02 11.79
C ARG A 19 -8.20 -7.70 11.61
N SER A 20 -8.51 -6.58 10.94
CA SER A 20 -9.90 -6.22 10.64
C SER A 20 -10.59 -7.28 9.77
N GLU A 21 -9.85 -7.92 8.86
CA GLU A 21 -10.38 -8.95 7.97
C GLU A 21 -10.56 -10.27 8.70
N GLN A 22 -9.59 -10.65 9.54
CA GLN A 22 -9.71 -11.84 10.38
C GLN A 22 -10.89 -11.76 11.35
N GLU A 23 -11.05 -10.61 12.03
CA GLU A 23 -12.16 -10.39 12.96
C GLU A 23 -13.53 -10.44 12.27
N ALA A 24 -13.60 -9.95 11.02
CA ALA A 24 -14.82 -9.93 10.25
C ALA A 24 -15.18 -11.30 9.66
N LEU A 25 -14.20 -11.99 9.08
CA LEU A 25 -14.42 -13.25 8.36
C LEU A 25 -14.49 -14.45 9.29
N LYS A 26 -13.69 -14.48 10.36
CA LYS A 26 -13.61 -15.59 11.34
C LYS A 26 -13.51 -16.95 10.65
N ILE A 27 -12.57 -17.04 9.71
CA ILE A 27 -12.31 -18.22 8.89
C ILE A 27 -12.04 -19.44 9.78
N LYS A 28 -12.56 -20.59 9.38
CA LYS A 28 -12.41 -21.87 10.08
C LYS A 28 -11.90 -22.97 9.17
N THR A 29 -11.44 -24.05 9.78
CA THR A 29 -11.09 -25.31 9.12
C THR A 29 -12.21 -25.77 8.20
N GLY A 30 -11.89 -26.00 6.92
CA GLY A 30 -12.84 -26.41 5.88
C GLY A 30 -13.46 -25.24 5.10
N ASP A 31 -13.21 -23.98 5.47
CA ASP A 31 -13.68 -22.85 4.67
C ASP A 31 -12.85 -22.68 3.40
N ARG A 32 -13.54 -22.36 2.30
CA ARG A 32 -12.94 -21.97 1.02
C ARG A 32 -13.20 -20.50 0.76
N VAL A 33 -12.14 -19.71 0.65
CA VAL A 33 -12.20 -18.24 0.66
C VAL A 33 -11.89 -17.68 -0.72
N LEU A 34 -12.75 -16.82 -1.24
CA LEU A 34 -12.47 -16.02 -2.43
C LEU A 34 -11.95 -14.64 -2.02
N SER A 35 -10.74 -14.29 -2.45
CA SER A 35 -10.12 -13.01 -2.18
C SER A 35 -9.85 -12.22 -3.46
N ILE A 36 -10.02 -10.91 -3.42
CA ILE A 36 -9.46 -10.03 -4.45
C ILE A 36 -7.96 -9.94 -4.22
N THR A 37 -7.15 -10.15 -5.26
CA THR A 37 -5.68 -10.20 -5.13
C THR A 37 -5.11 -8.86 -4.68
N ALA A 38 -5.46 -7.76 -5.35
CA ALA A 38 -4.94 -6.43 -5.04
C ALA A 38 -3.39 -6.42 -4.99
N SER A 39 -2.77 -6.13 -3.85
CA SER A 39 -1.30 -6.19 -3.71
C SER A 39 -0.75 -7.60 -3.48
N GLY A 40 -1.61 -8.60 -3.28
CA GLY A 40 -1.29 -9.95 -2.86
C GLY A 40 -1.13 -10.12 -1.34
N ASP A 41 -1.04 -9.04 -0.56
CA ASP A 41 -0.80 -9.17 0.89
C ASP A 41 -2.02 -9.67 1.65
N ARG A 42 -3.22 -9.26 1.23
CA ARG A 42 -4.49 -9.72 1.79
C ARG A 42 -4.66 -11.23 1.73
N PRO A 43 -4.65 -11.87 0.55
CA PRO A 43 -4.80 -13.32 0.48
C PRO A 43 -3.69 -14.04 1.25
N LEU A 44 -2.46 -13.50 1.29
CA LEU A 44 -1.37 -14.08 2.07
C LEU A 44 -1.58 -13.97 3.58
N HIS A 45 -2.17 -12.89 4.08
CA HIS A 45 -2.50 -12.76 5.51
C HIS A 45 -3.63 -13.67 5.92
N LEU A 46 -4.62 -13.91 5.05
CA LEU A 46 -5.73 -14.83 5.34
C LEU A 46 -5.26 -16.28 5.51
N LEU A 47 -4.09 -16.65 4.97
CA LEU A 47 -3.45 -17.96 5.20
C LEU A 47 -2.95 -18.15 6.65
N LEU A 48 -2.99 -17.12 7.49
CA LEU A 48 -2.74 -17.27 8.92
C LEU A 48 -3.89 -17.98 9.64
N ASP A 49 -5.09 -17.97 9.05
CA ASP A 49 -6.23 -18.75 9.52
C ASP A 49 -6.24 -20.13 8.82
N ASP A 50 -6.80 -21.13 9.49
CA ASP A 50 -6.81 -22.51 9.02
C ASP A 50 -7.91 -22.74 7.96
N CYS A 51 -7.81 -22.11 6.79
CA CYS A 51 -8.73 -22.37 5.66
C CYS A 51 -8.33 -23.61 4.86
N GLU A 52 -9.29 -24.24 4.18
CA GLU A 52 -9.01 -25.31 3.21
C GLU A 52 -8.32 -24.73 1.95
N GLU A 53 -8.81 -23.59 1.45
CA GLU A 53 -8.33 -22.99 0.22
C GLU A 53 -8.55 -21.47 0.20
N ILE A 54 -7.62 -20.72 -0.38
CA ILE A 54 -7.82 -19.32 -0.77
C ILE A 54 -7.67 -19.19 -2.28
N VAL A 55 -8.77 -18.87 -2.96
CA VAL A 55 -8.78 -18.53 -4.38
C VAL A 55 -8.64 -17.03 -4.52
N SER A 56 -7.54 -16.57 -5.11
CA SER A 56 -7.28 -15.14 -5.33
C SER A 56 -7.56 -14.74 -6.78
N ILE A 57 -8.36 -13.70 -7.00
CA ILE A 57 -8.72 -13.20 -8.33
C ILE A 57 -8.47 -11.70 -8.47
N ASP A 58 -8.09 -11.26 -9.67
CA ASP A 58 -7.96 -9.85 -9.99
C ASP A 58 -8.27 -9.60 -11.47
N ALA A 59 -8.97 -8.50 -11.75
CA ALA A 59 -9.22 -8.05 -13.10
C ALA A 59 -7.93 -7.50 -13.77
N ASN A 60 -6.96 -7.06 -12.97
CA ASN A 60 -5.62 -6.71 -13.43
C ASN A 60 -4.68 -7.92 -13.29
N PRO A 61 -4.34 -8.64 -14.37
CA PRO A 61 -3.50 -9.85 -14.29
C PRO A 61 -2.11 -9.58 -13.70
N ILE A 62 -1.62 -8.33 -13.76
CA ILE A 62 -0.33 -7.95 -13.18
C ILE A 62 -0.32 -8.10 -11.66
N GLN A 63 -1.47 -7.94 -11.01
CA GLN A 63 -1.59 -8.17 -9.56
C GLN A 63 -1.48 -9.65 -9.21
N ASN A 64 -2.02 -10.53 -10.05
CA ASN A 64 -1.83 -11.98 -9.90
C ASN A 64 -0.35 -12.37 -10.09
N HIS A 65 0.35 -11.73 -11.03
CA HIS A 65 1.80 -11.93 -11.17
C HIS A 65 2.58 -11.45 -9.93
N LEU A 66 2.14 -10.38 -9.25
CA LEU A 66 2.75 -9.95 -7.99
C LEU A 66 2.49 -10.94 -6.86
N LEU A 67 1.28 -11.48 -6.75
CA LEU A 67 0.98 -12.53 -5.78
C LEU A 67 1.85 -13.77 -6.03
N ASN A 68 1.92 -14.27 -7.27
CA ASN A 68 2.76 -15.41 -7.63
C ASN A 68 4.24 -15.17 -7.25
N LEU A 69 4.78 -13.96 -7.50
CA LEU A 69 6.13 -13.58 -7.07
C LEU A 69 6.31 -13.67 -5.55
N LYS A 70 5.34 -13.17 -4.77
CA LYS A 70 5.41 -13.20 -3.31
C LYS A 70 5.32 -14.64 -2.79
N CYS A 71 4.39 -15.45 -3.31
CA CYS A 71 4.27 -16.87 -2.95
C CYS A 71 5.58 -17.63 -3.23
N VAL A 72 6.12 -17.53 -4.45
CA VAL A 72 7.36 -18.21 -4.83
C VAL A 72 8.51 -17.77 -3.93
N ALA A 73 8.64 -16.46 -3.67
CA ALA A 73 9.69 -15.94 -2.82
C ALA A 73 9.54 -16.40 -1.36
N MET A 74 8.32 -16.43 -0.80
CA MET A 74 8.07 -16.92 0.56
C MET A 74 8.38 -18.41 0.71
N GLN A 75 8.13 -19.21 -0.32
CA GLN A 75 8.39 -20.66 -0.30
C GLN A 75 9.87 -21.03 -0.38
N HIS A 76 10.71 -20.18 -0.98
CA HIS A 76 12.10 -20.53 -1.32
C HIS A 76 13.15 -19.66 -0.63
N LEU A 77 12.76 -18.57 0.04
CA LEU A 77 13.69 -17.66 0.71
C LEU A 77 13.47 -17.70 2.22
N SER A 78 14.55 -17.51 2.98
CA SER A 78 14.42 -17.17 4.39
C SER A 78 13.70 -15.83 4.56
N TYR A 79 13.10 -15.58 5.73
CA TYR A 79 12.43 -14.30 6.00
C TYR A 79 13.33 -13.09 5.71
N LYS A 80 14.61 -13.16 6.11
CA LYS A 80 15.59 -12.10 5.84
C LYS A 80 15.79 -11.87 4.34
N GLU A 81 16.02 -12.94 3.58
CA GLU A 81 16.17 -12.85 2.12
C GLU A 81 14.91 -12.35 1.43
N TYR A 82 13.73 -12.72 1.94
CA TYR A 82 12.44 -12.27 1.43
C TYR A 82 12.26 -10.75 1.59
N ILE A 83 12.47 -10.20 2.79
CA ILE A 83 12.33 -8.75 3.02
C ILE A 83 13.39 -7.93 2.28
N GLU A 84 14.60 -8.48 2.11
CA GLU A 84 15.64 -7.92 1.25
C GLU A 84 15.19 -7.92 -0.21
N PHE A 85 14.71 -9.06 -0.71
CA PHE A 85 14.24 -9.24 -2.08
C PHE A 85 13.07 -8.31 -2.43
N LEU A 86 12.09 -8.16 -1.53
CA LEU A 86 10.98 -7.25 -1.74
C LEU A 86 11.39 -5.76 -1.72
N GLY A 87 12.51 -5.42 -1.09
CA GLY A 87 12.96 -4.03 -0.95
C GLY A 87 12.42 -3.32 0.29
N ALA A 88 12.08 -4.08 1.34
CA ALA A 88 11.78 -3.51 2.65
C ALA A 88 13.06 -2.97 3.31
N VAL A 89 14.18 -3.68 3.13
CA VAL A 89 15.52 -3.34 3.63
C VAL A 89 16.56 -3.41 2.51
N PRO A 90 17.75 -2.81 2.67
CA PRO A 90 18.86 -2.98 1.73
C PRO A 90 19.21 -4.46 1.54
N ALA A 91 19.44 -4.89 0.31
CA ALA A 91 19.76 -6.29 0.03
C ALA A 91 21.27 -6.53 0.16
N CYS A 92 21.67 -7.62 0.80
CA CYS A 92 23.07 -8.03 0.88
C CYS A 92 23.60 -8.56 -0.47
N LYS A 93 22.71 -9.06 -1.34
CA LYS A 93 23.03 -9.58 -2.67
C LYS A 93 22.19 -8.87 -3.73
N PRO A 94 22.63 -8.81 -5.00
CA PRO A 94 21.81 -8.27 -6.08
C PRO A 94 20.48 -9.03 -6.20
N ARG A 95 19.34 -8.33 -6.13
CA ARG A 95 18.00 -8.94 -6.20
C ARG A 95 17.77 -9.74 -7.48
N LEU A 96 18.42 -9.36 -8.58
CA LEU A 96 18.35 -10.10 -9.84
C LEU A 96 18.97 -11.49 -9.74
N HIS A 97 20.01 -11.67 -8.92
CA HIS A 97 20.58 -13.00 -8.68
C HIS A 97 19.61 -13.88 -7.91
N THR A 98 18.95 -13.35 -6.87
CA THR A 98 17.88 -14.05 -6.17
C THR A 98 16.73 -14.39 -7.12
N PHE A 99 16.30 -13.42 -7.93
CA PHE A 99 15.23 -13.64 -8.92
C PHE A 99 15.54 -14.76 -9.91
N GLN A 100 16.78 -14.83 -10.43
CA GLN A 100 17.21 -15.90 -11.33
C GLN A 100 17.05 -17.29 -10.72
N LYS A 101 17.33 -17.43 -9.41
CA LYS A 101 17.15 -18.70 -8.69
C LYS A 101 15.68 -19.07 -8.52
N LEU A 102 14.80 -18.08 -8.45
CA LEU A 102 13.37 -18.31 -8.27
C LEU A 102 12.65 -18.62 -9.60
N LEU A 103 13.20 -18.20 -10.76
CA LEU A 103 12.57 -18.36 -12.10
C LEU A 103 11.98 -19.76 -12.39
N PRO A 104 12.63 -20.89 -12.02
CA PRO A 104 12.08 -22.22 -12.28
C PRO A 104 10.77 -22.52 -11.55
N HIS A 105 10.45 -21.79 -10.49
CA HIS A 105 9.28 -22.01 -9.62
C HIS A 105 8.09 -21.10 -9.97
N PHE A 106 8.27 -20.17 -10.91
CA PHE A 106 7.20 -19.29 -11.35
C PHE A 106 6.23 -20.00 -12.29
N GLU A 107 4.97 -19.58 -12.24
CA GLU A 107 4.04 -19.80 -13.34
C GLU A 107 4.57 -19.13 -14.61
N GLU A 108 4.38 -19.77 -15.77
CA GLU A 108 4.93 -19.34 -17.06
C GLU A 108 4.64 -17.85 -17.37
N LYS A 109 3.36 -17.44 -17.29
CA LYS A 109 2.97 -16.05 -17.57
C LYS A 109 3.59 -15.06 -16.57
N SER A 110 3.68 -15.43 -15.29
CA SER A 110 4.29 -14.61 -14.25
C SER A 110 5.79 -14.47 -14.46
N ARG A 111 6.47 -15.56 -14.84
CA ARG A 111 7.89 -15.58 -15.21
C ARG A 111 8.19 -14.61 -16.34
N ASP A 112 7.42 -14.69 -17.42
CA ASP A 112 7.61 -13.85 -18.61
C ASP A 112 7.37 -12.37 -18.30
N TYR A 113 6.33 -12.07 -17.49
CA TYR A 113 6.07 -10.72 -17.02
C TYR A 113 7.27 -10.15 -16.26
N TRP A 114 7.78 -10.86 -15.24
CA TRP A 114 8.85 -10.36 -14.39
C TRP A 114 10.21 -10.31 -15.10
N MET A 115 10.47 -11.21 -16.06
CA MET A 115 11.63 -11.15 -16.94
C MET A 115 11.66 -9.86 -17.78
N ASN A 116 10.49 -9.34 -18.15
CA ASN A 116 10.35 -8.04 -18.84
C ASN A 116 10.35 -6.83 -17.87
N LYS A 117 10.32 -7.07 -16.56
CA LYS A 117 10.28 -6.03 -15.50
C LYS A 117 11.47 -6.10 -14.53
N LYS A 118 12.63 -6.59 -14.97
CA LYS A 118 13.87 -6.71 -14.16
C LYS A 118 14.24 -5.44 -13.40
N LYS A 119 14.03 -4.25 -13.97
CA LYS A 119 14.30 -2.97 -13.27
C LYS A 119 13.45 -2.78 -12.00
N MET A 120 12.22 -3.33 -11.96
CA MET A 120 11.38 -3.31 -10.75
C MET A 120 11.90 -4.31 -9.70
N ILE A 121 12.35 -5.49 -10.15
CA ILE A 121 12.95 -6.50 -9.28
C ILE A 121 14.23 -5.97 -8.63
N GLU A 122 15.12 -5.36 -9.41
CA GLU A 122 16.38 -4.79 -8.93
C GLU A 122 16.19 -3.74 -7.83
N LYS A 123 15.17 -2.88 -8.00
CA LYS A 123 14.78 -1.86 -7.01
C LYS A 123 14.06 -2.42 -5.78
N GLY A 124 13.59 -3.66 -5.83
CA GLY A 124 12.64 -4.21 -4.87
C GLY A 124 11.21 -3.78 -5.18
N VAL A 125 10.30 -4.74 -5.18
CA VAL A 125 8.92 -4.57 -5.66
C VAL A 125 8.01 -3.77 -4.73
N LEU A 126 8.32 -3.67 -3.43
CA LEU A 126 7.42 -3.15 -2.38
C LEU A 126 6.96 -1.69 -2.59
N TYR A 127 7.66 -0.90 -3.40
CA TYR A 127 7.28 0.49 -3.73
C TYR A 127 7.20 0.73 -5.25
N GLN A 128 6.93 -0.32 -6.03
CA GLN A 128 6.90 -0.22 -7.48
C GLN A 128 5.52 -0.03 -8.06
N GLY A 129 4.46 -0.18 -7.25
CA GLY A 129 3.10 0.16 -7.64
C GLY A 129 2.93 1.66 -7.88
N VAL A 130 1.93 2.00 -8.69
CA VAL A 130 1.66 3.39 -9.06
C VAL A 130 1.28 4.22 -7.86
N VAL A 131 0.43 3.69 -6.96
CA VAL A 131 -0.02 4.45 -5.80
C VAL A 131 1.15 4.77 -4.88
N GLU A 132 1.99 3.80 -4.58
CA GLU A 132 3.17 3.95 -3.75
C GLU A 132 4.15 4.97 -4.34
N LYS A 133 4.43 4.84 -5.64
CA LYS A 133 5.30 5.78 -6.36
C LYS A 133 4.76 7.21 -6.29
N LYS A 134 3.45 7.40 -6.41
CA LYS A 134 2.82 8.73 -6.39
C LYS A 134 2.75 9.30 -4.97
N CYS A 135 2.55 8.46 -3.97
CA CYS A 135 2.70 8.85 -2.58
C CYS A 135 4.13 9.36 -2.32
N GLN A 136 5.14 8.61 -2.75
CA GLN A 136 6.55 8.96 -2.51
C GLN A 136 7.06 10.13 -3.37
N SER A 137 6.57 10.29 -4.60
CA SER A 137 7.06 11.33 -5.52
C SER A 137 6.27 12.64 -5.47
N ILE A 138 5.08 12.66 -4.87
CA ILE A 138 4.19 13.84 -4.84
C ILE A 138 3.70 14.12 -3.43
N VAL A 139 3.00 13.16 -2.81
CA VAL A 139 2.26 13.40 -1.55
C VAL A 139 3.22 13.64 -0.38
N ALA A 140 4.18 12.73 -0.15
CA ALA A 140 5.12 12.84 0.96
C ALA A 140 6.02 14.09 0.86
N PRO A 141 6.60 14.43 -0.31
CA PRO A 141 7.34 15.69 -0.46
C PRO A 141 6.48 16.92 -0.18
N LEU A 142 5.25 16.97 -0.68
CA LEU A 142 4.32 18.09 -0.43
C LEU A 142 3.98 18.22 1.06
N LEU A 143 3.68 17.11 1.74
CA LEU A 143 3.37 17.11 3.17
C LEU A 143 4.60 17.46 4.02
N ARG A 144 5.81 17.01 3.65
CA ARG A 144 7.06 17.46 4.30
C ARG A 144 7.32 18.93 4.07
N MET A 145 7.08 19.48 2.88
CA MET A 145 7.25 20.90 2.64
C MET A 145 6.35 21.73 3.57
N LEU A 146 5.10 21.32 3.76
CA LEU A 146 4.14 22.05 4.59
C LEU A 146 4.32 21.80 6.10
N ARG A 147 4.79 20.61 6.50
CA ARG A 147 4.77 20.14 7.89
C ARG A 147 5.98 19.32 8.33
N GLY A 148 7.13 19.41 7.65
CA GLY A 148 8.31 18.56 7.88
C GLY A 148 8.68 18.36 9.35
N LYS A 149 8.92 19.44 10.10
CA LYS A 149 9.22 19.38 11.54
C LYS A 149 8.14 18.67 12.37
N LYS A 150 6.86 18.86 12.00
CA LYS A 150 5.73 18.20 12.67
C LYS A 150 5.64 16.73 12.30
N VAL A 151 5.97 16.38 11.06
CA VAL A 151 6.07 14.98 10.60
C VAL A 151 7.20 14.30 11.37
N ASP A 152 8.40 14.87 11.40
CA ASP A 152 9.53 14.30 12.13
C ASP A 152 9.17 14.07 13.60
N LYS A 153 8.58 15.09 14.26
CA LYS A 153 8.12 14.96 15.64
C LYS A 153 7.08 13.87 15.83
N LEU A 154 6.15 13.72 14.87
CA LEU A 154 5.10 12.71 14.92
C LEU A 154 5.67 11.27 14.91
N PHE A 155 6.78 11.04 14.21
CA PHE A 155 7.44 9.73 14.14
C PHE A 155 8.40 9.45 15.30
N GLU A 156 8.71 10.43 16.16
CA GLU A 156 9.54 10.24 17.36
C GLU A 156 8.75 9.68 18.55
N PHE A 157 7.43 9.88 18.59
CA PHE A 157 6.63 9.48 19.74
C PHE A 157 6.63 7.97 19.94
N SER A 158 6.84 7.56 21.19
CA SER A 158 6.71 6.18 21.65
C SER A 158 5.58 5.98 22.65
N ASP A 159 5.00 7.07 23.15
CA ASP A 159 3.80 7.09 23.98
C ASP A 159 2.62 7.67 23.20
N LEU A 160 1.48 6.97 23.26
CA LEU A 160 0.28 7.37 22.51
C LEU A 160 -0.35 8.64 23.07
N LYS A 161 -0.32 8.86 24.39
CA LYS A 161 -0.92 10.05 25.01
C LYS A 161 -0.16 11.30 24.62
N GLU A 162 1.17 11.25 24.60
CA GLU A 162 2.02 12.34 24.09
C GLU A 162 1.72 12.67 22.63
N GLN A 163 1.59 11.64 21.78
CA GLN A 163 1.20 11.81 20.38
C GLN A 163 -0.19 12.46 20.26
N GLN A 164 -1.18 12.00 21.02
CA GLN A 164 -2.54 12.56 21.04
C GLN A 164 -2.53 14.04 21.44
N GLU A 165 -1.76 14.42 22.46
CA GLU A 165 -1.61 15.81 22.87
C GLU A 165 -0.99 16.66 21.76
N PHE A 166 0.08 16.17 21.13
CA PHE A 166 0.70 16.83 20.00
C PHE A 166 -0.27 16.96 18.82
N VAL A 167 -1.05 15.92 18.53
CA VAL A 167 -2.04 15.94 17.44
C VAL A 167 -3.08 17.02 17.72
N LYS A 168 -3.67 17.06 18.91
CA LYS A 168 -4.64 18.10 19.32
C LYS A 168 -4.04 19.50 19.29
N LYS A 169 -2.86 19.69 19.86
CA LYS A 169 -2.25 21.02 20.08
C LYS A 169 -1.57 21.58 18.84
N ALA A 170 -0.91 20.76 18.04
CA ALA A 170 -0.01 21.21 16.98
C ALA A 170 -0.37 20.70 15.57
N TRP A 171 -1.04 19.55 15.45
CA TRP A 171 -1.38 18.98 14.15
C TRP A 171 -2.76 19.39 13.66
N ASP A 172 -3.79 19.19 14.47
CA ASP A 172 -5.18 19.28 14.08
C ASP A 172 -5.69 20.72 14.12
N LYS A 173 -5.49 21.42 13.00
CA LYS A 173 -5.83 22.84 12.85
C LYS A 173 -6.89 23.02 11.77
N VAL A 174 -7.79 23.99 11.97
CA VAL A 174 -8.88 24.29 11.03
C VAL A 174 -8.36 24.56 9.61
N TYR A 175 -7.28 25.33 9.47
CA TYR A 175 -6.68 25.60 8.15
C TYR A 175 -6.17 24.33 7.46
N TRP A 176 -5.69 23.36 8.24
CA TRP A 176 -5.16 22.11 7.73
C TRP A 176 -6.28 21.17 7.27
N ARG A 177 -7.37 21.10 8.05
CA ARG A 177 -8.61 20.42 7.64
C ARG A 177 -9.14 20.98 6.31
N LYS A 178 -9.20 22.31 6.20
CA LYS A 178 -9.64 23.01 4.98
C LYS A 178 -8.71 22.74 3.80
N LEU A 179 -7.39 22.68 4.02
CA LEU A 179 -6.44 22.35 2.95
C LEU A 179 -6.71 20.95 2.38
N PHE A 180 -6.86 19.94 3.23
CA PHE A 180 -7.21 18.57 2.80
C PHE A 180 -8.52 18.54 2.02
N ASP A 181 -9.51 19.29 2.49
CA ASP A 181 -10.79 19.35 1.84
C ASP A 181 -10.71 20.02 0.45
N LEU A 182 -10.00 21.13 0.31
CA LEU A 182 -9.82 21.81 -0.97
C LEU A 182 -8.96 21.02 -1.96
N SER A 183 -7.88 20.40 -1.46
CA SER A 183 -6.90 19.69 -2.29
C SER A 183 -7.40 18.37 -2.87
N LEU A 184 -8.52 17.84 -2.38
CA LEU A 184 -9.07 16.55 -2.82
C LEU A 184 -10.52 16.62 -3.31
N ASN A 185 -11.22 17.74 -3.10
CA ASN A 185 -12.59 17.94 -3.59
C ASN A 185 -12.72 18.96 -4.73
N SER A 186 -11.67 19.72 -5.06
CA SER A 186 -11.73 20.62 -6.23
C SER A 186 -11.82 19.81 -7.53
N ALA A 187 -12.48 20.38 -8.55
CA ALA A 187 -12.59 19.73 -9.86
C ALA A 187 -11.22 19.43 -10.49
N LEU A 188 -10.27 20.37 -10.32
CA LEU A 188 -8.89 20.20 -10.74
C LEU A 188 -8.19 19.06 -9.99
N ALA A 189 -8.35 18.97 -8.67
CA ALA A 189 -7.78 17.87 -7.89
C ALA A 189 -8.33 16.51 -8.32
N ARG A 190 -9.64 16.41 -8.53
CA ARG A 190 -10.27 15.19 -9.03
C ARG A 190 -9.75 14.81 -10.42
N LEU A 191 -9.57 15.79 -11.30
CA LEU A 191 -8.95 15.57 -12.62
C LEU A 191 -7.50 15.09 -12.50
N LEU A 192 -6.69 15.73 -11.65
CA LEU A 192 -5.30 15.33 -11.43
C LEU A 192 -5.20 13.93 -10.84
N LEU A 193 -6.03 13.59 -9.84
CA LEU A 193 -6.12 12.24 -9.31
C LEU A 193 -6.47 11.24 -10.42
N ARG A 194 -7.46 11.56 -11.27
CA ARG A 194 -7.86 10.72 -12.43
C ARG A 194 -6.68 10.46 -13.37
N CYS A 195 -5.89 11.47 -13.67
CA CYS A 195 -4.71 11.33 -14.53
C CYS A 195 -3.58 10.54 -13.86
N ILE A 196 -3.46 10.61 -12.53
CA ILE A 196 -2.37 10.01 -11.77
C ILE A 196 -2.65 8.53 -11.46
N VAL A 197 -3.76 8.26 -10.78
CA VAL A 197 -4.14 6.92 -10.28
C VAL A 197 -4.90 6.14 -11.35
N SER A 198 -5.70 6.83 -12.17
CA SER A 198 -6.49 6.25 -13.28
C SER A 198 -7.31 5.01 -12.90
N ASP A 199 -7.64 4.87 -11.62
CA ASP A 199 -8.46 3.79 -11.09
C ASP A 199 -9.95 4.13 -11.33
N PRO A 200 -10.66 3.38 -12.19
CA PRO A 200 -12.07 3.64 -12.47
C PRO A 200 -12.95 3.53 -11.23
N GLY A 201 -12.60 2.68 -10.26
CA GLY A 201 -13.36 2.47 -9.02
C GLY A 201 -13.38 3.72 -8.15
N LEU A 202 -12.32 4.53 -8.18
CA LEU A 202 -12.24 5.77 -7.41
C LEU A 202 -13.15 6.88 -7.96
N TYR A 203 -13.58 6.80 -9.22
CA TYR A 203 -14.28 7.93 -9.86
C TYR A 203 -15.71 7.64 -10.26
N ASN A 204 -16.02 6.39 -10.61
CA ASN A 204 -17.33 6.02 -11.11
C ASN A 204 -18.36 5.89 -9.99
N HIS A 205 -17.91 5.74 -8.73
CA HIS A 205 -18.78 5.46 -7.58
C HIS A 205 -18.75 6.54 -6.49
N LEU A 206 -18.05 7.66 -6.71
CA LEU A 206 -18.11 8.78 -5.79
C LEU A 206 -19.39 9.59 -6.03
N ASN A 207 -20.39 9.34 -5.19
CA ASN A 207 -21.56 10.22 -5.12
C ASN A 207 -21.08 11.64 -4.77
N GLY A 208 -21.50 12.65 -5.53
CA GLY A 208 -21.04 14.04 -5.39
C GLY A 208 -21.26 14.68 -4.02
N ALA A 209 -22.03 14.03 -3.13
CA ALA A 209 -22.24 14.41 -1.75
C ALA A 209 -21.02 14.13 -0.82
N THR A 210 -20.15 13.19 -1.17
CA THR A 210 -19.03 12.80 -0.30
C THR A 210 -17.85 13.76 -0.45
N ARG A 211 -17.53 14.49 0.62
CA ARG A 211 -16.31 15.29 0.71
C ARG A 211 -15.11 14.39 1.03
N VAL A 212 -14.48 13.84 -0.01
CA VAL A 212 -13.35 12.90 0.06
C VAL A 212 -12.22 13.45 0.93
N GLY A 213 -11.82 14.71 0.76
CA GLY A 213 -10.74 15.31 1.55
C GLY A 213 -11.05 15.36 3.05
N SER A 214 -12.26 15.80 3.41
CA SER A 214 -12.76 15.76 4.79
C SER A 214 -12.84 14.35 5.36
N TYR A 215 -13.27 13.37 4.57
CA TYR A 215 -13.33 11.96 4.97
C TYR A 215 -11.93 11.40 5.26
N LEU A 216 -10.99 11.58 4.34
CA LEU A 216 -9.60 11.12 4.49
C LEU A 216 -8.90 11.79 5.67
N TYR A 217 -9.11 13.10 5.85
CA TYR A 217 -8.55 13.81 7.01
C TYR A 217 -9.09 13.23 8.32
N ARG A 218 -10.40 12.98 8.40
CA ARG A 218 -11.03 12.41 9.60
C ARG A 218 -10.50 11.01 9.90
N ARG A 219 -10.30 10.18 8.90
CA ARG A 219 -9.69 8.85 9.05
C ARG A 219 -8.23 8.92 9.50
N MET A 220 -7.44 9.81 8.90
CA MET A 220 -6.05 10.06 9.33
C MET A 220 -6.01 10.54 10.78
N HIS A 221 -6.81 11.55 11.12
CA HIS A 221 -6.90 12.07 12.49
C HIS A 221 -7.29 10.96 13.47
N ASN A 222 -8.33 10.19 13.16
CA ASN A 222 -8.75 9.07 14.01
C ASN A 222 -7.62 8.06 14.20
N SER A 223 -6.93 7.67 13.14
CA SER A 223 -5.81 6.73 13.25
C SER A 223 -4.65 7.31 14.09
N LEU A 224 -4.28 8.58 13.91
CA LEU A 224 -3.27 9.26 14.74
C LEU A 224 -3.67 9.40 16.22
N MET A 225 -4.96 9.32 16.53
CA MET A 225 -5.44 9.36 17.91
C MET A 225 -5.42 7.99 18.59
N HIS A 226 -5.38 6.89 17.84
CA HIS A 226 -5.49 5.54 18.40
C HIS A 226 -4.26 4.67 18.15
N ASN A 227 -3.39 5.04 17.21
CA ASN A 227 -2.20 4.29 16.84
C ASN A 227 -0.98 5.20 16.76
N LEU A 228 0.20 4.69 17.12
CA LEU A 228 1.45 5.41 16.94
C LEU A 228 1.77 5.57 15.45
N ALA A 229 2.12 6.78 15.03
CA ALA A 229 2.36 7.06 13.61
C ALA A 229 3.55 6.25 13.07
N LYS A 230 4.56 6.01 13.91
CA LYS A 230 5.75 5.21 13.58
C LYS A 230 5.46 3.74 13.26
N GLU A 231 4.31 3.22 13.70
CA GLU A 231 3.91 1.83 13.47
C GLU A 231 3.05 1.67 12.21
N SER A 232 2.60 2.78 11.62
CA SER A 232 1.78 2.74 10.40
C SER A 232 2.65 2.80 9.14
N LEU A 233 2.57 1.73 8.34
CA LEU A 233 3.19 1.69 7.01
C LEU A 233 2.56 2.74 6.08
N LEU A 234 1.25 2.95 6.16
CA LEU A 234 0.56 3.97 5.38
C LEU A 234 1.06 5.38 5.72
N PHE A 235 1.21 5.72 7.00
CA PHE A 235 1.78 7.01 7.38
C PHE A 235 3.24 7.14 6.96
N SER A 236 4.03 6.08 7.07
CA SER A 236 5.39 6.07 6.54
C SER A 236 5.40 6.35 5.03
N LEU A 237 4.48 5.74 4.28
CA LEU A 237 4.37 5.92 2.84
C LEU A 237 3.94 7.34 2.43
N ILE A 238 3.02 7.97 3.16
CA ILE A 238 2.46 9.27 2.75
C ILE A 238 3.13 10.47 3.42
N LEU A 239 3.87 10.27 4.52
CA LEU A 239 4.52 11.36 5.29
C LEU A 239 6.05 11.33 5.21
N LYS A 240 6.67 10.15 5.13
CA LYS A 240 8.12 10.03 5.00
C LYS A 240 8.51 9.93 3.54
N VAL A 241 9.53 10.70 3.16
CA VAL A 241 10.20 10.55 1.86
C VAL A 241 11.29 9.50 2.05
N LYS A 242 11.28 8.45 1.22
CA LYS A 242 12.35 7.46 1.14
C LYS A 242 13.54 7.95 0.33
#